data_AF-A0A2J7ZTN8-F1
#
_entry.id   AF-A0A2J7ZTN8-F1
#
_cell.length_a   1.000
_cell.length_b   1.000
_cell.length_c   1.000
_cell.angle_alpha   90.00
_cell.angle_beta   90.00
_cell.angle_gamma   90.00
#
_symmetry.space_group_name_H-M   'P 1'
#
loop_
_entity.id
_entity.type
_entity.pdbx_description
1 polymer ?
#
loop_
_entity_poly.entity_id
_entity_poly.type
_entity_poly.pdbx_seq_one_letter_code
_entity_poly.pdbx_strand_id
1 'polypeptide(L)'
;MFGHGSVLCAAPALTSGAWMRALSSSAAALEAVSLGGADAPLLVRLPSRPWGAAASLSKAEVQAAAGAAPPSRIAVVRDCFASFDQPQRPLSELLRPLGASSVAVAAALATDPAHRAVVDSYVLAPGGERYELQAGSEAGSVAVADDLLSFLRRQRRRLALVPDVRAAGLEATTHVVGATKGVRQSTNEVLMVAPTSFGFNEQAAQDNSFMHKAQKPGEGNELTRAVLAEFAGLHHALTQVAGVKVNLFEHSLAHGTPDACFPNNWFSTHPAGEAAGGVKQSTLVFYPMKCPNRAAERREDIIKVLHTKGYQHVYDMAAHEPNKKYFEGTGVLVIDRVNGVVYVDISERADRTLAEEWTQRMGYKELVAFRSTDLRGKSVYHTNVMMAIGTGVAVVCADSVKDPKERQHLLSSLKRTHEVVEISLAQMDSLCGNALELEDGRGLPVMAMSTQAYNAFTEDQRRVMRRHVADLVHTPIDTLERVGGGGVRCTLAEIF
;
A
#
# COMPACT_ATOMS: atom_id res chain seq x y z
N MET A 1 32.66 -66.44 -7.75
CA MET A 1 32.19 -67.63 -7.02
C MET A 1 32.28 -67.32 -5.53
N PHE A 2 31.12 -67.33 -4.84
CA PHE A 2 30.92 -67.36 -3.38
C PHE A 2 31.50 -66.18 -2.56
N GLY A 3 30.87 -65.63 -1.54
CA GLY A 3 29.67 -66.01 -0.79
C GLY A 3 29.64 -65.15 0.49
N HIS A 4 28.44 -64.98 1.03
CA HIS A 4 28.06 -64.15 2.17
C HIS A 4 28.86 -64.32 3.48
N GLY A 5 28.86 -63.26 4.29
CA GLY A 5 29.15 -63.29 5.73
C GLY A 5 28.70 -61.99 6.41
N SER A 6 27.48 -62.00 6.95
CA SER A 6 26.83 -60.95 7.72
C SER A 6 27.35 -60.86 9.16
N VAL A 7 27.54 -59.65 9.70
CA VAL A 7 27.52 -59.40 11.16
C VAL A 7 26.56 -58.25 11.44
N LEU A 8 25.59 -58.56 12.30
CA LEU A 8 24.56 -57.70 12.84
C LEU A 8 25.14 -56.67 13.81
N CYS A 9 24.63 -55.43 13.75
CA CYS A 9 24.52 -54.59 14.94
C CYS A 9 23.16 -53.86 14.90
N ALA A 10 22.37 -54.05 15.95
CA ALA A 10 20.98 -53.64 16.05
C ALA A 10 20.80 -52.13 16.25
N ALA A 11 19.75 -51.58 15.62
CA ALA A 11 19.19 -50.25 15.91
C ALA A 11 17.72 -50.43 16.34
N PRO A 12 17.20 -49.61 17.28
CA PRO A 12 15.91 -49.85 17.90
C PRO A 12 14.74 -49.50 16.96
N ALA A 13 13.70 -50.30 17.05
CA ALA A 13 12.43 -50.13 16.36
C ALA A 13 11.74 -48.82 16.79
N LEU A 14 11.47 -47.95 15.81
CA LEU A 14 10.42 -46.94 15.92
C LEU A 14 9.25 -47.38 15.04
N THR A 15 8.11 -47.48 15.71
CA THR A 15 6.85 -48.04 15.24
C THR A 15 6.24 -47.28 14.07
N SER A 16 5.74 -48.07 13.14
CA SER A 16 4.97 -47.76 11.94
C SER A 16 3.80 -46.78 12.15
N GLY A 17 3.65 -45.86 11.21
CA GLY A 17 2.47 -45.01 11.03
C GLY A 17 2.49 -44.34 9.66
N ALA A 18 2.08 -45.10 8.64
CA ALA A 18 2.22 -44.83 7.22
C ALA A 18 1.46 -43.61 6.69
N TRP A 19 2.14 -42.63 6.08
CA TRP A 19 1.57 -41.72 5.08
C TRP A 19 2.65 -41.30 4.07
N MET A 20 2.83 -42.06 2.97
CA MET A 20 3.43 -41.51 1.75
C MET A 20 3.17 -42.39 0.52
N ARG A 21 2.54 -41.75 -0.49
CA ARG A 21 2.32 -42.14 -1.91
C ARG A 21 1.18 -43.16 -2.15
N ALA A 22 0.39 -43.09 -3.22
CA ALA A 22 0.70 -42.58 -4.56
C ALA A 22 -0.54 -42.06 -5.34
N LEU A 23 -0.25 -41.20 -6.31
CA LEU A 23 -1.10 -40.76 -7.42
C LEU A 23 -1.42 -41.93 -8.38
N SER A 24 -2.67 -42.08 -8.81
CA SER A 24 -3.11 -41.93 -10.23
C SER A 24 -4.60 -42.28 -10.43
N SER A 25 -5.21 -41.61 -11.42
CA SER A 25 -6.49 -41.93 -12.11
C SER A 25 -7.84 -41.49 -11.50
N SER A 26 -8.08 -40.18 -11.48
CA SER A 26 -9.15 -39.47 -12.22
C SER A 26 -9.14 -38.02 -11.73
N ALA A 27 -9.21 -37.05 -12.65
CA ALA A 27 -9.11 -35.63 -12.32
C ALA A 27 -10.43 -35.13 -11.69
N ALA A 28 -10.68 -35.48 -10.43
CA ALA A 28 -11.53 -34.67 -9.58
C ALA A 28 -10.65 -33.54 -9.03
N ALA A 29 -10.78 -32.34 -9.59
CA ALA A 29 -10.15 -31.16 -9.03
C ALA A 29 -10.56 -31.06 -7.55
N LEU A 30 -9.58 -31.00 -6.64
CA LEU A 30 -9.86 -30.81 -5.22
C LEU A 30 -10.63 -29.50 -5.03
N GLU A 31 -11.93 -29.60 -4.76
CA GLU A 31 -12.84 -28.48 -4.49
C GLU A 31 -12.98 -28.20 -2.99
N ALA A 32 -11.97 -28.56 -2.20
CA ALA A 32 -11.93 -28.23 -0.78
C ALA A 32 -10.54 -27.85 -0.29
N VAL A 33 -10.51 -26.87 0.61
CA VAL A 33 -9.29 -26.36 1.22
C VAL A 33 -9.48 -26.24 2.73
N SER A 34 -8.61 -26.93 3.49
CA SER A 34 -8.53 -26.76 4.93
C SER A 34 -7.62 -25.59 5.28
N LEU A 35 -8.10 -24.66 6.13
CA LEU A 35 -7.28 -23.55 6.62
C LEU A 35 -6.32 -23.95 7.76
N GLY A 36 -6.44 -25.16 8.31
CA GLY A 36 -5.65 -25.65 9.45
C GLY A 36 -6.10 -25.08 10.80
N GLY A 37 -6.22 -25.93 11.83
CA GLY A 37 -6.76 -25.57 13.16
C GLY A 37 -8.11 -26.25 13.44
N ALA A 38 -8.34 -26.64 14.70
CA ALA A 38 -9.42 -27.55 15.07
C ALA A 38 -10.85 -27.02 14.77
N ASP A 39 -11.04 -25.70 14.85
CA ASP A 39 -12.37 -25.08 14.71
C ASP A 39 -12.58 -24.32 13.38
N ALA A 40 -11.60 -24.38 12.48
CA ALA A 40 -11.66 -23.67 11.22
C ALA A 40 -12.62 -24.37 10.24
N PRO A 41 -13.51 -23.64 9.56
CA PRO A 41 -14.38 -24.22 8.55
C PRO A 41 -13.56 -24.75 7.37
N LEU A 42 -14.02 -25.86 6.78
CA LEU A 42 -13.49 -26.34 5.50
C LEU A 42 -14.06 -25.45 4.39
N LEU A 43 -13.19 -24.81 3.61
CA LEU A 43 -13.64 -24.10 2.41
C LEU A 43 -13.97 -25.14 1.37
N VAL A 44 -15.15 -25.03 0.78
CA VAL A 44 -15.62 -25.94 -0.26
C VAL A 44 -16.17 -25.14 -1.42
N ARG A 45 -16.06 -25.70 -2.61
CA ARG A 45 -16.82 -25.25 -3.78
C ARG A 45 -17.79 -26.36 -4.13
N LEU A 46 -19.05 -25.99 -4.36
CA LEU A 46 -20.08 -26.99 -4.65
C LEU A 46 -20.01 -27.39 -6.13
N PRO A 47 -20.28 -28.67 -6.47
CA PRO A 47 -20.27 -29.14 -7.86
C PRO A 47 -21.31 -28.44 -8.72
N SER A 48 -22.47 -28.13 -8.12
CA SER A 48 -23.49 -27.28 -8.73
C SER A 48 -23.16 -25.82 -8.44
N ARG A 49 -23.44 -24.94 -9.41
CA ARG A 49 -23.25 -23.50 -9.25
C ARG A 49 -24.53 -22.85 -8.71
N PRO A 50 -24.61 -22.52 -7.40
CA PRO A 50 -25.80 -21.87 -6.87
C PRO A 50 -25.76 -20.36 -7.17
N TRP A 51 -26.92 -19.79 -7.52
CA TRP A 51 -27.09 -18.34 -7.73
C TRP A 51 -26.99 -17.53 -6.43
N GLY A 52 -27.04 -18.19 -5.27
CA GLY A 52 -26.99 -17.58 -3.93
C GLY A 52 -26.77 -18.63 -2.84
N ALA A 53 -26.86 -18.22 -1.58
CA ALA A 53 -26.80 -19.18 -0.47
C ALA A 53 -28.10 -19.99 -0.39
N ALA A 54 -27.98 -21.32 -0.31
CA ALA A 54 -29.10 -22.17 0.11
C ALA A 54 -29.26 -22.08 1.63
N ALA A 55 -30.49 -22.14 2.15
CA ALA A 55 -30.74 -22.16 3.59
C ALA A 55 -30.20 -23.44 4.26
N SER A 56 -30.21 -24.55 3.50
CA SER A 56 -29.66 -25.84 3.92
C SER A 56 -28.98 -26.54 2.76
N LEU A 57 -27.93 -27.31 3.06
CA LEU A 57 -27.23 -28.19 2.12
C LEU A 57 -27.26 -29.63 2.64
N SER A 58 -27.39 -30.61 1.75
CA SER A 58 -27.28 -32.01 2.17
C SER A 58 -25.82 -32.36 2.48
N LYS A 59 -25.58 -33.26 3.44
CA LYS A 59 -24.24 -33.76 3.71
C LYS A 59 -23.62 -34.48 2.49
N ALA A 60 -24.45 -35.13 1.66
CA ALA A 60 -24.00 -35.78 0.44
C ALA A 60 -23.41 -34.80 -0.57
N GLU A 61 -24.03 -33.64 -0.79
CA GLU A 61 -23.53 -32.59 -1.68
C GLU A 61 -22.19 -32.02 -1.18
N VAL A 62 -22.09 -31.77 0.12
CA VAL A 62 -20.85 -31.27 0.74
C VAL A 62 -19.75 -32.32 0.70
N GLN A 63 -20.08 -33.59 0.92
CA GLN A 63 -19.12 -34.70 0.85
C GLN A 63 -18.62 -34.92 -0.58
N ALA A 64 -19.47 -34.73 -1.59
CA ALA A 64 -19.07 -34.78 -2.99
C ALA A 64 -18.06 -33.67 -3.34
N ALA A 65 -18.24 -32.46 -2.81
CA ALA A 65 -17.28 -31.36 -2.94
C ALA A 65 -15.97 -31.61 -2.16
N ALA A 66 -16.10 -32.08 -0.92
CA ALA A 66 -14.98 -32.23 0.01
C ALA A 66 -14.06 -33.41 -0.31
N GLY A 67 -14.57 -34.44 -1.02
CA GLY A 67 -13.87 -35.69 -1.30
C GLY A 67 -13.60 -36.56 -0.06
N ALA A 68 -14.07 -36.14 1.12
CA ALA A 68 -13.95 -36.82 2.40
C ALA A 68 -15.12 -36.43 3.31
N ALA A 69 -15.25 -37.07 4.48
CA ALA A 69 -16.26 -36.71 5.46
C ALA A 69 -16.07 -35.25 5.92
N PRO A 70 -17.00 -34.33 5.61
CA PRO A 70 -16.81 -32.91 5.89
C PRO A 70 -16.93 -32.61 7.39
N PRO A 71 -16.20 -31.60 7.91
CA PRO A 71 -16.26 -31.23 9.32
C PRO A 71 -17.59 -30.57 9.68
N SER A 72 -17.81 -30.32 10.97
CA SER A 72 -19.04 -29.68 11.48
C SER A 72 -19.28 -28.25 10.97
N ARG A 73 -18.26 -27.60 10.40
CA ARG A 73 -18.34 -26.25 9.84
C ARG A 73 -17.74 -26.20 8.45
N ILE A 74 -18.47 -25.64 7.51
CA ILE A 74 -17.99 -25.46 6.13
C ILE A 74 -18.22 -24.03 5.66
N ALA A 75 -17.51 -23.64 4.62
CA ALA A 75 -17.60 -22.33 4.01
C ALA A 75 -17.66 -22.51 2.49
N VAL A 76 -18.83 -22.29 1.89
CA VAL A 76 -19.04 -22.42 0.44
C VAL A 76 -18.53 -21.16 -0.24
N VAL A 77 -17.53 -21.31 -1.11
CA VAL A 77 -16.95 -20.19 -1.88
C VAL A 77 -17.59 -20.11 -3.26
N ARG A 78 -18.04 -18.92 -3.66
CA ARG A 78 -18.70 -18.68 -4.94
C ARG A 78 -18.11 -17.49 -5.69
N ASP A 79 -18.09 -17.61 -7.01
CA ASP A 79 -17.83 -16.47 -7.90
C ASP A 79 -19.13 -15.69 -8.11
N CYS A 80 -19.22 -14.49 -7.53
CA CYS A 80 -20.45 -13.70 -7.53
C CYS A 80 -20.71 -12.94 -8.84
N PHE A 81 -19.69 -12.77 -9.70
CA PHE A 81 -19.78 -11.94 -10.91
C PHE A 81 -19.45 -12.67 -12.23
N ALA A 82 -19.23 -13.99 -12.21
CA ALA A 82 -19.07 -14.76 -13.45
C ALA A 82 -20.45 -15.06 -14.10
N SER A 83 -20.52 -15.20 -15.43
CA SER A 83 -21.75 -15.64 -16.11
C SER A 83 -21.98 -17.15 -15.92
N PHE A 84 -23.22 -17.64 -15.89
CA PHE A 84 -23.54 -19.04 -15.52
C PHE A 84 -22.82 -20.10 -16.38
N ASP A 85 -22.62 -19.79 -17.65
CA ASP A 85 -21.93 -20.61 -18.65
C ASP A 85 -20.40 -20.62 -18.50
N GLN A 86 -19.83 -19.70 -17.70
CA GLN A 86 -18.41 -19.73 -17.37
C GLN A 86 -18.11 -20.81 -16.33
N PRO A 87 -17.00 -21.55 -16.52
CA PRO A 87 -16.54 -22.51 -15.52
C PRO A 87 -16.23 -21.79 -14.21
N GLN A 88 -16.58 -22.42 -13.10
CA GLN A 88 -16.21 -21.92 -11.78
C GLN A 88 -14.68 -21.94 -11.62
N ARG A 89 -14.11 -20.87 -11.05
CA ARG A 89 -12.68 -20.85 -10.75
C ARG A 89 -12.39 -21.87 -9.64
N PRO A 90 -11.44 -22.80 -9.83
CA PRO A 90 -11.13 -23.79 -8.82
C PRO A 90 -10.54 -23.09 -7.58
N LEU A 91 -10.80 -23.62 -6.39
CA LEU A 91 -10.28 -23.04 -5.14
C LEU A 91 -8.76 -22.90 -5.14
N SER A 92 -8.06 -23.80 -5.82
CA SER A 92 -6.60 -23.78 -5.97
C SER A 92 -6.07 -22.59 -6.79
N GLU A 93 -6.91 -21.92 -7.59
CA GLU A 93 -6.57 -20.65 -8.25
C GLU A 93 -6.88 -19.46 -7.35
N LEU A 94 -7.83 -19.58 -6.43
CA LEU A 94 -8.26 -18.49 -5.56
C LEU A 94 -7.42 -18.39 -4.31
N LEU A 95 -7.06 -19.51 -3.69
CA LEU A 95 -6.28 -19.54 -2.46
C LEU A 95 -5.52 -20.85 -2.24
N ARG A 96 -4.46 -20.76 -1.43
CA ARG A 96 -3.62 -21.88 -1.02
C ARG A 96 -3.11 -21.64 0.40
N PRO A 97 -3.37 -22.52 1.37
CA PRO A 97 -2.75 -22.44 2.69
C PRO A 97 -1.23 -22.55 2.57
N LEU A 98 -0.51 -21.60 3.18
CA LEU A 98 0.97 -21.58 3.22
C LEU A 98 1.52 -22.11 4.55
N GLY A 99 0.65 -22.28 5.55
CA GLY A 99 0.98 -22.76 6.89
C GLY A 99 -0.19 -22.57 7.85
N ALA A 100 0.04 -22.78 9.14
CA ALA A 100 -1.02 -22.75 10.16
C ALA A 100 -1.70 -21.38 10.32
N SER A 101 -1.07 -20.28 9.90
CA SER A 101 -1.60 -18.92 10.10
C SER A 101 -1.66 -18.08 8.82
N SER A 102 -1.23 -18.61 7.68
CA SER A 102 -1.07 -17.84 6.44
C SER A 102 -1.67 -18.55 5.23
N VAL A 103 -2.26 -17.76 4.33
CA VAL A 103 -2.93 -18.25 3.12
C VAL A 103 -2.52 -17.35 1.96
N ALA A 104 -1.98 -17.93 0.89
CA ALA A 104 -1.84 -17.26 -0.39
C ALA A 104 -3.23 -17.09 -1.01
N VAL A 105 -3.53 -15.92 -1.54
CA VAL A 105 -4.83 -15.60 -2.14
C VAL A 105 -4.59 -14.85 -3.44
N ALA A 106 -5.39 -15.10 -4.47
CA ALA A 106 -5.22 -14.45 -5.77
C ALA A 106 -5.38 -12.93 -5.61
N ALA A 107 -4.37 -12.17 -6.05
CA ALA A 107 -4.38 -10.72 -5.96
C ALA A 107 -5.60 -10.11 -6.67
N ALA A 108 -6.03 -10.70 -7.79
CA ALA A 108 -7.22 -10.29 -8.54
C ALA A 108 -8.49 -10.22 -7.69
N LEU A 109 -8.64 -11.05 -6.64
CA LEU A 109 -9.80 -10.96 -5.73
C LEU A 109 -9.89 -9.61 -5.01
N ALA A 110 -8.74 -8.97 -4.80
CA ALA A 110 -8.64 -7.68 -4.15
C ALA A 110 -8.67 -6.51 -5.15
N THR A 111 -8.19 -6.71 -6.37
CA THR A 111 -7.82 -5.62 -7.27
C THR A 111 -8.78 -5.48 -8.44
N ASP A 112 -9.52 -6.53 -8.78
CA ASP A 112 -10.49 -6.53 -9.87
C ASP A 112 -11.90 -6.85 -9.32
N PRO A 113 -12.85 -5.89 -9.38
CA PRO A 113 -14.23 -6.10 -8.94
C PRO A 113 -14.91 -7.32 -9.59
N ALA A 114 -14.64 -7.62 -10.86
CA ALA A 114 -15.23 -8.76 -11.57
C ALA A 114 -14.72 -10.11 -11.03
N HIS A 115 -13.56 -10.08 -10.37
CA HIS A 115 -12.92 -11.27 -9.84
C HIS A 115 -13.27 -11.54 -8.38
N ARG A 116 -14.08 -10.73 -7.70
CA ARG A 116 -14.46 -10.98 -6.30
C ARG A 116 -15.08 -12.38 -6.10
N ALA A 117 -14.88 -12.91 -4.90
CA ALA A 117 -15.46 -14.17 -4.45
C ALA A 117 -16.14 -13.97 -3.11
N VAL A 118 -17.27 -14.63 -2.92
CA VAL A 118 -18.07 -14.56 -1.69
C VAL A 118 -18.12 -15.92 -1.00
N VAL A 119 -18.43 -15.89 0.29
CA VAL A 119 -18.42 -17.04 1.18
C VAL A 119 -19.72 -17.11 1.97
N ASP A 120 -20.35 -18.27 1.93
CA ASP A 120 -21.50 -18.62 2.75
C ASP A 120 -21.08 -19.66 3.79
N SER A 121 -21.26 -19.35 5.07
CA SER A 121 -20.82 -20.21 6.17
C SER A 121 -21.96 -21.11 6.64
N TYR A 122 -21.69 -22.40 6.84
CA TYR A 122 -22.68 -23.37 7.29
C TYR A 122 -22.18 -24.18 8.48
N VAL A 123 -23.12 -24.64 9.30
CA VAL A 123 -22.89 -25.52 10.44
C VAL A 123 -23.71 -26.80 10.27
N LEU A 124 -23.14 -27.95 10.62
CA LEU A 124 -23.83 -29.23 10.58
C LEU A 124 -24.97 -29.24 11.61
N ALA A 125 -26.20 -29.46 11.16
CA ALA A 125 -27.38 -29.47 11.99
C ALA A 125 -27.38 -30.67 12.97
N PRO A 126 -28.09 -30.56 14.12
CA PRO A 126 -28.34 -31.69 15.00
C PRO A 126 -28.97 -32.86 14.21
N GLY A 127 -28.37 -34.05 14.30
CA GLY A 127 -28.75 -35.21 13.50
C GLY A 127 -27.80 -35.53 12.34
N GLY A 128 -26.91 -34.61 11.97
CA GLY A 128 -25.72 -34.93 11.17
C GLY A 128 -25.93 -35.21 9.68
N GLU A 129 -27.13 -34.96 9.16
CA GLU A 129 -27.51 -35.24 7.76
C GLU A 129 -27.57 -34.00 6.85
N ARG A 130 -27.65 -32.79 7.45
CA ARG A 130 -27.75 -31.53 6.71
C ARG A 130 -26.90 -30.43 7.35
N TYR A 131 -26.44 -29.51 6.53
CA TYR A 131 -25.79 -28.26 6.93
C TYR A 131 -26.81 -27.13 6.86
N GLU A 132 -26.82 -26.25 7.86
CA GLU A 132 -27.68 -25.08 7.93
C GLU A 132 -26.83 -23.81 7.84
N LEU A 133 -27.33 -22.83 7.09
CA LEU A 133 -26.64 -21.56 6.89
C LEU A 133 -26.49 -20.82 8.23
N GLN A 134 -25.28 -20.36 8.54
CA GLN A 134 -24.95 -19.77 9.83
C GLN A 134 -25.56 -18.35 9.94
N ALA A 135 -26.31 -18.08 11.02
CA ALA A 135 -26.74 -16.73 11.36
C ALA A 135 -25.53 -15.81 11.63
N GLY A 136 -25.61 -14.57 11.16
CA GLY A 136 -24.64 -13.51 11.41
C GLY A 136 -24.46 -13.18 12.89
N SER A 137 -23.48 -12.34 13.20
CA SER A 137 -23.07 -12.00 14.58
C SER A 137 -24.09 -11.16 15.37
N GLU A 138 -25.17 -10.71 14.74
CA GLU A 138 -26.30 -10.05 15.40
C GLU A 138 -27.47 -11.03 15.50
N ALA A 139 -28.11 -11.10 16.66
CA ALA A 139 -29.23 -11.99 16.90
C ALA A 139 -30.36 -11.74 15.89
N GLY A 140 -30.50 -12.65 14.92
CA GLY A 140 -31.55 -12.61 13.89
C GLY A 140 -31.11 -12.17 12.49
N SER A 141 -29.86 -11.74 12.26
CA SER A 141 -29.35 -11.54 10.90
C SER A 141 -28.77 -12.85 10.36
N VAL A 142 -29.04 -13.22 9.11
CA VAL A 142 -28.30 -14.28 8.42
C VAL A 142 -27.30 -13.58 7.51
N ALA A 143 -26.01 -13.66 7.84
CA ALA A 143 -24.98 -13.06 6.99
C ALA A 143 -24.80 -13.94 5.75
N VAL A 144 -25.37 -13.51 4.64
CA VAL A 144 -25.21 -14.15 3.33
C VAL A 144 -24.08 -13.45 2.57
N ALA A 145 -23.23 -14.23 1.90
CA ALA A 145 -22.22 -13.76 0.96
C ALA A 145 -21.18 -12.78 1.54
N ASP A 146 -20.41 -13.22 2.55
CA ASP A 146 -19.25 -12.46 3.02
C ASP A 146 -18.14 -12.44 1.96
N ASP A 147 -17.41 -11.33 1.83
CA ASP A 147 -16.25 -11.27 0.94
C ASP A 147 -15.18 -12.28 1.39
N LEU A 148 -14.60 -13.05 0.47
CA LEU A 148 -13.64 -14.11 0.80
C LEU A 148 -12.41 -13.59 1.57
N LEU A 149 -11.93 -12.38 1.26
CA LEU A 149 -10.80 -11.79 1.99
C LEU A 149 -11.22 -11.40 3.42
N SER A 150 -12.39 -10.80 3.57
CA SER A 150 -12.97 -10.48 4.88
C SER A 150 -13.18 -11.75 5.72
N PHE A 151 -13.73 -12.79 5.12
CA PHE A 151 -13.93 -14.09 5.75
C PHE A 151 -12.61 -14.67 6.27
N LEU A 152 -11.57 -14.75 5.43
CA LEU A 152 -10.28 -15.31 5.83
C LEU A 152 -9.60 -14.50 6.94
N ARG A 153 -9.75 -13.16 6.95
CA ARG A 153 -9.30 -12.30 8.04
C ARG A 153 -10.03 -12.59 9.35
N ARG A 154 -11.36 -12.80 9.32
CA ARG A 154 -12.14 -13.20 10.51
C ARG A 154 -11.71 -14.56 11.05
N GLN A 155 -11.25 -15.45 10.19
CA GLN A 155 -10.60 -16.72 10.57
C GLN A 155 -9.14 -16.54 11.07
N ARG A 156 -8.71 -15.32 11.36
CA ARG A 156 -7.37 -14.94 11.85
C ARG A 156 -6.24 -15.43 10.93
N ARG A 157 -6.45 -15.44 9.62
CA ARG A 157 -5.41 -15.77 8.63
C ARG A 157 -4.72 -14.51 8.14
N ARG A 158 -3.39 -14.57 8.06
CA ARG A 158 -2.58 -13.61 7.32
C ARG A 158 -2.72 -13.93 5.83
N LEU A 159 -3.17 -12.96 5.05
CA LEU A 159 -3.34 -13.12 3.60
C LEU A 159 -2.06 -12.68 2.90
N ALA A 160 -1.54 -13.54 2.02
CA ALA A 160 -0.49 -13.19 1.07
C ALA A 160 -1.14 -13.08 -0.31
N LEU A 161 -1.38 -11.85 -0.79
CA LEU A 161 -1.88 -11.69 -2.15
C LEU A 161 -0.77 -12.03 -3.14
N VAL A 162 -1.07 -12.93 -4.07
CA VAL A 162 -0.11 -13.40 -5.06
C VAL A 162 -0.75 -13.36 -6.45
N PRO A 163 0.02 -13.04 -7.50
CA PRO A 163 -0.48 -13.07 -8.88
C PRO A 163 -0.78 -14.50 -9.35
N ASP A 164 -0.06 -15.49 -8.82
CA ASP A 164 -0.29 -16.92 -9.08
C ASP A 164 -0.30 -17.71 -7.77
N VAL A 165 -1.50 -18.17 -7.37
CA VAL A 165 -1.73 -18.96 -6.16
C VAL A 165 -1.13 -20.36 -6.26
N ARG A 166 -1.12 -20.96 -7.45
CA ARG A 166 -0.63 -22.32 -7.67
C ARG A 166 0.89 -22.36 -7.57
N ALA A 167 1.57 -21.33 -8.07
CA ALA A 167 3.01 -21.16 -7.97
C ALA A 167 3.51 -20.77 -6.56
N ALA A 168 2.62 -20.44 -5.62
CA ALA A 168 2.98 -19.94 -4.28
C ALA A 168 3.57 -21.01 -3.31
N GLY A 169 4.37 -21.96 -3.79
CA GLY A 169 5.02 -22.99 -2.96
C GLY A 169 6.54 -23.04 -3.16
N LEU A 170 7.28 -22.80 -2.08
CA LEU A 170 8.74 -22.98 -1.89
C LEU A 170 9.62 -22.53 -3.07
N GLU A 171 10.14 -21.30 -2.95
CA GLU A 171 11.20 -20.62 -3.75
C GLU A 171 10.79 -19.38 -4.55
N ALA A 172 9.51 -19.05 -4.68
CA ALA A 172 9.07 -17.73 -5.13
C ALA A 172 8.39 -16.96 -3.99
N THR A 173 9.05 -16.88 -2.84
CA THR A 173 8.81 -15.74 -1.97
C THR A 173 9.55 -14.57 -2.58
N THR A 174 8.83 -13.69 -3.31
CA THR A 174 9.14 -12.27 -3.15
C THR A 174 9.08 -12.07 -1.65
N HIS A 175 10.24 -11.89 -1.03
CA HIS A 175 10.30 -11.51 0.36
C HIS A 175 9.64 -10.15 0.43
N VAL A 176 8.32 -10.11 0.66
CA VAL A 176 7.80 -9.11 1.58
C VAL A 176 8.51 -9.47 2.85
N VAL A 177 9.65 -8.81 3.08
CA VAL A 177 10.38 -8.85 4.32
C VAL A 177 9.30 -8.65 5.36
N GLY A 178 8.99 -9.76 6.06
CA GLY A 178 8.19 -9.66 7.25
C GLY A 178 8.89 -8.59 8.06
N ALA A 179 8.13 -7.54 8.38
CA ALA A 179 8.42 -6.67 9.49
C ALA A 179 8.63 -7.57 10.72
N THR A 180 9.84 -8.09 10.84
CA THR A 180 10.35 -8.82 11.99
C THR A 180 10.76 -7.82 13.07
N LYS A 181 10.34 -6.54 12.91
CA LYS A 181 10.47 -5.45 13.88
C LYS A 181 9.27 -4.48 13.95
N GLY A 182 8.14 -4.73 13.28
CA GLY A 182 6.98 -3.82 13.36
C GLY A 182 7.11 -2.48 12.60
N VAL A 183 8.11 -2.33 11.72
CA VAL A 183 8.30 -1.13 10.87
C VAL A 183 7.51 -1.28 9.57
N ARG A 184 6.73 -0.25 9.21
CA ARG A 184 5.94 -0.19 7.98
C ARG A 184 6.49 0.89 7.04
N GLN A 185 6.42 0.66 5.73
CA GLN A 185 6.77 1.67 4.73
C GLN A 185 5.67 2.71 4.55
N SER A 186 4.42 2.24 4.53
CA SER A 186 3.22 3.03 4.27
C SER A 186 2.23 2.95 5.42
N THR A 187 1.19 3.79 5.36
CA THR A 187 0.09 3.84 6.33
C THR A 187 -1.25 3.85 5.60
N ASN A 188 -2.31 3.47 6.32
CA ASN A 188 -3.70 3.55 5.85
C ASN A 188 -4.36 4.90 6.19
N GLU A 189 -3.62 5.83 6.81
CA GLU A 189 -4.15 7.09 7.32
C GLU A 189 -3.33 8.30 6.88
N VAL A 190 -4.02 9.32 6.36
CA VAL A 190 -3.40 10.56 5.86
C VAL A 190 -4.16 11.79 6.35
N LEU A 191 -3.50 12.93 6.29
CA LEU A 191 -4.09 14.25 6.42
C LEU A 191 -4.13 14.94 5.05
N MET A 192 -5.26 15.57 4.77
CA MET A 192 -5.50 16.37 3.57
C MET A 192 -6.02 17.75 3.98
N VAL A 193 -5.72 18.78 3.20
CA VAL A 193 -6.27 20.13 3.39
C VAL A 193 -6.99 20.54 2.12
N ALA A 194 -8.31 20.73 2.19
CA ALA A 194 -9.13 21.12 1.07
C ALA A 194 -8.69 22.48 0.51
N PRO A 195 -8.55 22.63 -0.82
CA PRO A 195 -8.09 23.85 -1.48
C PRO A 195 -9.18 24.95 -1.56
N THR A 196 -9.86 25.24 -0.44
CA THR A 196 -11.01 26.18 -0.37
C THR A 196 -10.67 27.66 -0.60
N SER A 197 -9.38 28.02 -0.61
CA SER A 197 -8.88 29.37 -0.92
C SER A 197 -7.63 29.32 -1.83
N PHE A 198 -7.68 28.43 -2.81
CA PHE A 198 -6.57 28.16 -3.73
C PHE A 198 -6.32 29.29 -4.75
N GLY A 199 -5.07 29.39 -5.21
CA GLY A 199 -4.69 30.21 -6.35
C GLY A 199 -3.18 30.21 -6.55
N PHE A 200 -2.71 30.95 -7.56
CA PHE A 200 -1.30 31.00 -7.87
C PHE A 200 -0.49 31.66 -6.74
N ASN A 201 0.52 30.95 -6.20
CA ASN A 201 1.43 31.47 -5.19
C ASN A 201 2.67 32.13 -5.82
N GLU A 202 2.68 33.46 -5.89
CA GLU A 202 3.80 34.23 -6.45
C GLU A 202 5.13 34.03 -5.68
N GLN A 203 5.10 33.69 -4.38
CA GLN A 203 6.31 33.45 -3.59
C GLN A 203 6.94 32.09 -3.94
N ALA A 204 6.13 31.04 -4.01
CA ALA A 204 6.59 29.68 -4.30
C ALA A 204 6.94 29.46 -5.78
N ALA A 205 6.32 30.21 -6.69
CA ALA A 205 6.58 30.08 -8.13
C ALA A 205 7.97 30.60 -8.56
N GLN A 206 8.73 31.26 -7.67
CA GLN A 206 10.07 31.76 -8.00
C GLN A 206 11.07 30.63 -8.25
N ASP A 207 10.91 29.50 -7.58
CA ASP A 207 11.79 28.32 -7.66
C ASP A 207 11.06 27.01 -7.96
N ASN A 208 9.71 27.00 -8.01
CA ASN A 208 8.94 25.87 -8.53
C ASN A 208 8.66 26.02 -10.04
N SER A 209 9.45 25.35 -10.88
CA SER A 209 9.29 25.39 -12.35
C SER A 209 8.05 24.66 -12.87
N PHE A 210 7.33 23.92 -12.02
CA PHE A 210 6.10 23.19 -12.35
C PHE A 210 4.83 24.03 -12.16
N MET A 211 4.94 25.23 -11.57
CA MET A 211 3.81 26.15 -11.43
C MET A 211 3.63 27.00 -12.69
N HIS A 212 2.43 26.99 -13.25
CA HIS A 212 2.04 27.88 -14.35
C HIS A 212 1.16 29.02 -13.84
N LYS A 213 1.41 30.24 -14.34
CA LYS A 213 0.64 31.44 -13.97
C LYS A 213 -0.86 31.21 -14.21
N ALA A 214 -1.65 31.54 -13.21
CA ALA A 214 -3.11 31.48 -13.25
C ALA A 214 -3.73 32.69 -12.54
N GLN A 215 -5.05 32.69 -12.36
CA GLN A 215 -5.76 33.71 -11.58
C GLN A 215 -5.24 33.76 -10.13
N LYS A 216 -5.28 34.95 -9.51
CA LYS A 216 -4.92 35.15 -8.10
C LYS A 216 -5.89 34.38 -7.18
N PRO A 217 -5.45 34.00 -5.96
CA PRO A 217 -6.32 33.36 -4.98
C PRO A 217 -7.61 34.15 -4.72
N GLY A 218 -8.73 33.46 -4.64
CA GLY A 218 -10.03 34.07 -4.38
C GLY A 218 -11.08 33.03 -4.00
N GLU A 219 -11.97 33.41 -3.07
CA GLU A 219 -13.11 32.60 -2.68
C GLU A 219 -14.08 32.46 -3.86
N GLY A 220 -14.38 31.21 -4.24
CA GLY A 220 -15.41 30.92 -5.24
C GLY A 220 -15.10 31.41 -6.66
N ASN A 221 -13.84 31.65 -7.03
CA ASN A 221 -13.48 31.84 -8.44
C ASN A 221 -13.56 30.50 -9.21
N GLU A 222 -13.55 30.54 -10.54
CA GLU A 222 -13.67 29.32 -11.38
C GLU A 222 -12.52 28.34 -11.16
N LEU A 223 -11.31 28.86 -10.93
CA LEU A 223 -10.13 28.07 -10.64
C LEU A 223 -10.29 27.26 -9.34
N THR A 224 -10.68 27.91 -8.25
CA THR A 224 -10.92 27.29 -6.94
C THR A 224 -12.02 26.23 -7.05
N ARG A 225 -13.10 26.49 -7.80
CA ARG A 225 -14.15 25.49 -8.03
C ARG A 225 -13.64 24.26 -8.79
N ALA A 226 -12.84 24.46 -9.83
CA ALA A 226 -12.27 23.36 -10.60
C ALA A 226 -11.34 22.49 -9.74
N VAL A 227 -10.44 23.14 -8.99
CA VAL A 227 -9.48 22.45 -8.10
C VAL A 227 -10.19 21.73 -6.96
N LEU A 228 -11.26 22.31 -6.39
CA LEU A 228 -12.08 21.62 -5.38
C LEU A 228 -12.78 20.38 -5.95
N ALA A 229 -13.26 20.42 -7.20
CA ALA A 229 -13.87 19.26 -7.84
C ALA A 229 -12.85 18.13 -8.07
N GLU A 230 -11.65 18.47 -8.53
CA GLU A 230 -10.52 17.54 -8.66
C GLU A 230 -10.14 16.93 -7.30
N PHE A 231 -9.99 17.76 -6.27
CA PHE A 231 -9.64 17.34 -4.92
C PHE A 231 -10.71 16.47 -4.27
N ALA A 232 -11.99 16.76 -4.50
CA ALA A 232 -13.11 15.94 -4.06
C ALA A 232 -13.11 14.56 -4.75
N GLY A 233 -12.74 14.51 -6.03
CA GLY A 233 -12.50 13.26 -6.75
C GLY A 233 -11.39 12.43 -6.11
N LEU A 234 -10.28 13.08 -5.73
CA LEU A 234 -9.14 12.41 -5.10
C LEU A 234 -9.53 11.87 -3.73
N HIS A 235 -10.21 12.69 -2.92
CA HIS A 235 -10.76 12.27 -1.64
C HIS A 235 -11.72 11.08 -1.78
N HIS A 236 -12.59 11.07 -2.79
CA HIS A 236 -13.50 9.95 -3.07
C HIS A 236 -12.72 8.68 -3.44
N ALA A 237 -11.74 8.76 -4.34
CA ALA A 237 -10.92 7.62 -4.72
C ALA A 237 -10.15 7.04 -3.52
N LEU A 238 -9.56 7.89 -2.68
CA LEU A 238 -8.83 7.44 -1.50
C LEU A 238 -9.78 6.80 -0.46
N THR A 239 -10.89 7.45 -0.12
CA THR A 239 -11.76 6.99 0.97
C THR A 239 -12.72 5.88 0.57
N GLN A 240 -13.39 6.01 -0.56
CA GLN A 240 -14.48 5.10 -0.97
C GLN A 240 -13.99 3.93 -1.82
N VAL A 241 -12.96 4.15 -2.65
CA VAL A 241 -12.42 3.09 -3.52
C VAL A 241 -11.29 2.35 -2.81
N ALA A 242 -10.27 3.08 -2.33
CA ALA A 242 -9.11 2.46 -1.67
C ALA A 242 -9.35 2.17 -0.18
N GLY A 243 -10.25 2.88 0.51
CA GLY A 243 -10.47 2.68 1.95
C GLY A 243 -9.38 3.30 2.85
N VAL A 244 -8.67 4.29 2.34
CA VAL A 244 -7.72 5.11 3.11
C VAL A 244 -8.51 6.02 4.06
N LYS A 245 -8.05 6.14 5.31
CA LYS A 245 -8.59 7.09 6.28
C LYS A 245 -8.03 8.47 5.99
N VAL A 246 -8.90 9.43 5.72
CA VAL A 246 -8.51 10.82 5.46
C VAL A 246 -8.98 11.71 6.61
N ASN A 247 -8.04 12.40 7.23
CA ASN A 247 -8.30 13.51 8.15
C ASN A 247 -8.34 14.80 7.32
N LEU A 248 -9.53 15.22 6.92
CA LEU A 248 -9.72 16.37 6.04
C LEU A 248 -9.88 17.66 6.83
N PHE A 249 -9.01 18.64 6.54
CA PHE A 249 -9.09 20.01 7.04
C PHE A 249 -9.44 20.95 5.89
N GLU A 250 -9.83 22.18 6.21
CA GLU A 250 -10.10 23.24 5.25
C GLU A 250 -9.23 24.46 5.56
N HIS A 251 -9.00 25.32 4.57
CA HIS A 251 -8.31 26.60 4.76
C HIS A 251 -9.07 27.76 4.11
N SER A 252 -9.14 28.91 4.77
CA SER A 252 -9.76 30.13 4.24
C SER A 252 -8.72 31.18 3.82
N LEU A 253 -9.16 32.22 3.11
CA LEU A 253 -8.32 33.36 2.71
C LEU A 253 -7.64 34.05 3.90
N ALA A 254 -8.27 34.02 5.08
CA ALA A 254 -7.73 34.61 6.30
C ALA A 254 -6.38 33.99 6.73
N HIS A 255 -6.07 32.76 6.29
CA HIS A 255 -4.77 32.14 6.55
C HIS A 255 -3.66 32.70 5.67
N GLY A 256 -3.98 33.23 4.48
CA GLY A 256 -2.98 33.72 3.52
C GLY A 256 -2.07 32.64 2.94
N THR A 257 -2.52 31.37 2.94
CA THR A 257 -1.71 30.19 2.60
C THR A 257 -2.28 29.41 1.39
N PRO A 258 -2.11 29.90 0.15
CA PRO A 258 -2.74 29.31 -1.04
C PRO A 258 -2.27 27.88 -1.37
N ASP A 259 -1.10 27.48 -0.89
CA ASP A 259 -0.50 26.16 -1.08
C ASP A 259 -0.79 25.19 0.08
N ALA A 260 -1.66 25.56 1.04
CA ALA A 260 -1.96 24.74 2.22
C ALA A 260 -2.50 23.34 1.88
N CYS A 261 -3.01 23.14 0.66
CA CYS A 261 -3.37 21.84 0.11
C CYS A 261 -2.20 20.86 -0.07
N PHE A 262 -0.96 21.29 0.17
CA PHE A 262 0.24 20.47 0.19
C PHE A 262 0.83 20.33 1.61
N PRO A 263 0.12 19.65 2.54
CA PRO A 263 0.49 19.60 3.96
C PRO A 263 1.80 18.85 4.23
N ASN A 264 2.23 18.00 3.30
CA ASN A 264 3.37 17.10 3.45
C ASN A 264 4.73 17.80 3.57
N ASN A 265 4.78 19.11 3.28
CA ASN A 265 6.02 19.88 3.25
C ASN A 265 6.41 20.48 4.61
N TRP A 266 5.47 20.73 5.52
CA TRP A 266 5.77 21.41 6.78
C TRP A 266 5.83 20.47 7.99
N PHE A 267 5.26 19.26 7.90
CA PHE A 267 5.41 18.23 8.93
C PHE A 267 5.50 16.81 8.38
N SER A 268 5.90 15.90 9.27
CA SER A 268 5.77 14.45 9.09
C SER A 268 5.62 13.75 10.43
N THR A 269 5.06 12.55 10.39
CA THR A 269 4.90 11.68 11.56
C THR A 269 5.83 10.47 11.47
N HIS A 270 6.39 10.06 12.61
CA HIS A 270 7.37 8.99 12.72
C HIS A 270 7.08 8.14 13.97
N PRO A 271 6.50 6.94 13.84
CA PRO A 271 6.15 6.09 14.98
C PRO A 271 7.39 5.49 15.64
N ALA A 272 7.30 5.21 16.93
CA ALA A 272 8.34 4.47 17.63
C ALA A 272 8.64 3.12 16.95
N GLY A 273 9.92 2.78 16.83
CA GLY A 273 10.39 1.56 16.18
C GLY A 273 10.75 1.72 14.71
N GLU A 274 10.35 2.82 14.05
CA GLU A 274 10.76 3.14 12.68
C GLU A 274 12.30 3.15 12.48
N ALA A 275 12.75 3.04 11.22
CA ALA A 275 14.17 3.00 10.83
C ALA A 275 14.90 1.82 11.46
N ALA A 276 14.26 0.64 11.44
CA ALA A 276 14.73 -0.58 12.08
C ALA A 276 15.03 -0.42 13.59
N GLY A 277 14.29 0.45 14.28
CA GLY A 277 14.44 0.78 15.71
C GLY A 277 15.25 2.05 15.98
N GLY A 278 15.53 2.85 14.96
CA GLY A 278 16.19 4.15 15.08
C GLY A 278 15.33 5.18 15.82
N VAL A 279 14.06 5.28 15.44
CA VAL A 279 13.10 6.18 16.08
C VAL A 279 12.67 5.61 17.44
N LYS A 280 13.02 6.30 18.53
CA LYS A 280 12.81 5.80 19.91
C LYS A 280 11.41 6.06 20.46
N GLN A 281 10.79 7.14 20.02
CA GLN A 281 9.45 7.57 20.45
C GLN A 281 8.69 8.14 19.26
N SER A 282 7.37 8.03 19.27
CA SER A 282 6.54 8.60 18.21
C SER A 282 6.75 10.12 18.16
N THR A 283 7.26 10.60 17.03
CA THR A 283 7.78 11.96 16.87
C THR A 283 7.02 12.69 15.75
N LEU A 284 6.55 13.90 16.05
CA LEU A 284 6.11 14.89 15.07
C LEU A 284 7.30 15.78 14.72
N VAL A 285 7.64 15.87 13.44
CA VAL A 285 8.71 16.75 12.98
C VAL A 285 8.11 17.98 12.33
N PHE A 286 8.58 19.18 12.68
CA PHE A 286 8.28 20.41 11.96
C PHE A 286 9.48 20.86 11.17
N TYR A 287 9.23 21.34 9.95
CA TYR A 287 10.26 21.62 8.97
C TYR A 287 10.40 23.11 8.66
N PRO A 288 11.63 23.61 8.43
CA PRO A 288 11.87 25.00 8.05
C PRO A 288 11.46 25.22 6.58
N MET A 289 10.56 26.17 6.37
CA MET A 289 10.00 26.50 5.05
C MET A 289 10.69 27.71 4.44
N LYS A 290 10.90 27.70 3.12
CA LYS A 290 11.56 28.82 2.42
C LYS A 290 10.67 30.05 2.31
N CYS A 291 9.41 29.84 1.95
CA CYS A 291 8.45 30.93 1.75
C CYS A 291 7.70 31.24 3.06
N PRO A 292 7.62 32.51 3.50
CA PRO A 292 6.88 32.87 4.71
C PRO A 292 5.40 32.45 4.70
N ASN A 293 4.72 32.51 3.55
CA ASN A 293 3.33 32.06 3.46
C ASN A 293 3.19 30.53 3.55
N ARG A 294 4.21 29.76 3.15
CA ARG A 294 4.28 28.32 3.40
C ARG A 294 4.58 28.02 4.88
N ALA A 295 5.45 28.80 5.51
CA ALA A 295 5.74 28.66 6.95
C ALA A 295 4.50 28.85 7.83
N ALA A 296 3.59 29.75 7.41
CA ALA A 296 2.32 30.02 8.08
C ALA A 296 1.28 28.88 7.98
N GLU A 297 1.55 27.82 7.21
CA GLU A 297 0.68 26.63 7.13
C GLU A 297 0.74 25.74 8.37
N ARG A 298 1.73 25.97 9.24
CA ARG A 298 1.85 25.35 10.56
C ARG A 298 0.72 25.82 11.46
N ARG A 299 -0.40 25.10 11.43
CA ARG A 299 -1.62 25.47 12.15
C ARG A 299 -1.80 24.69 13.45
N GLU A 300 -2.19 25.41 14.49
CA GLU A 300 -2.40 24.87 15.84
C GLU A 300 -3.53 23.85 15.92
N ASP A 301 -4.59 23.98 15.10
CA ASP A 301 -5.70 23.03 15.08
C ASP A 301 -5.27 21.66 14.54
N ILE A 302 -4.44 21.63 13.49
CA ILE A 302 -3.83 20.39 12.97
C ILE A 302 -2.89 19.78 14.01
N ILE A 303 -2.03 20.57 14.64
CA ILE A 303 -1.06 20.11 15.66
C ILE A 303 -1.79 19.44 16.83
N LYS A 304 -2.88 20.02 17.33
CA LYS A 304 -3.72 19.42 18.38
C LYS A 304 -4.26 18.06 17.98
N VAL A 305 -4.71 17.88 16.74
CA VAL A 305 -5.18 16.58 16.23
C VAL A 305 -4.04 15.57 16.13
N LEU A 306 -2.84 15.98 15.72
CA LEU A 306 -1.68 15.07 15.68
C LEU A 306 -1.27 14.63 17.09
N HIS A 307 -1.35 15.53 18.08
CA HIS A 307 -1.10 15.19 19.48
C HIS A 307 -2.12 14.18 20.04
N THR A 308 -3.40 14.28 19.69
CA THR A 308 -4.41 13.27 20.12
C THR A 308 -4.18 11.91 19.46
N LYS A 309 -3.47 11.87 18.33
CA LYS A 309 -3.04 10.63 17.66
C LYS A 309 -1.73 10.05 18.20
N GLY A 310 -1.19 10.60 19.30
CA GLY A 310 -0.02 10.05 19.99
C GLY A 310 1.32 10.67 19.61
N TYR A 311 1.32 11.73 18.78
CA TYR A 311 2.53 12.44 18.37
C TYR A 311 2.83 13.65 19.25
N GLN A 312 2.99 13.43 20.56
CA GLN A 312 3.23 14.48 21.55
C GLN A 312 4.69 14.97 21.56
N HIS A 313 5.63 14.10 21.19
CA HIS A 313 7.03 14.49 21.10
C HIS A 313 7.29 15.25 19.80
N VAL A 314 7.76 16.48 19.92
CA VAL A 314 8.03 17.36 18.77
C VAL A 314 9.54 17.52 18.56
N TYR A 315 9.98 17.30 17.34
CA TYR A 315 11.28 17.76 16.85
C TYR A 315 11.05 18.94 15.91
N ASP A 316 11.27 20.15 16.43
CA ASP A 316 11.05 21.38 15.68
C ASP A 316 12.36 21.85 15.01
N MET A 317 12.45 21.70 13.69
CA MET A 317 13.56 22.22 12.87
C MET A 317 13.27 23.61 12.30
N ALA A 318 12.09 24.19 12.53
CA ALA A 318 11.75 25.48 11.95
C ALA A 318 12.58 26.65 12.52
N ALA A 319 13.25 26.44 13.65
CA ALA A 319 14.24 27.39 14.19
C ALA A 319 15.39 27.71 13.21
N HIS A 320 15.56 26.94 12.13
CA HIS A 320 16.53 27.21 11.08
C HIS A 320 16.08 28.24 10.03
N GLU A 321 14.79 28.58 9.95
CA GLU A 321 14.26 29.54 8.96
C GLU A 321 14.94 30.93 9.00
N PRO A 322 15.23 31.55 10.17
CA PRO A 322 15.93 32.83 10.22
C PRO A 322 17.35 32.78 9.65
N ASN A 323 17.97 31.59 9.66
CA ASN A 323 19.31 31.36 9.11
C ASN A 323 19.28 31.03 7.60
N LYS A 324 18.11 31.14 6.95
CA LYS A 324 17.90 30.82 5.53
C LYS A 324 18.32 29.39 5.15
N LYS A 325 18.17 28.45 6.08
CA LYS A 325 18.31 27.02 5.83
C LYS A 325 16.93 26.37 5.86
N TYR A 326 16.62 25.61 4.81
CA TYR A 326 15.28 25.08 4.57
C TYR A 326 15.34 23.58 4.33
N PHE A 327 14.27 22.87 4.69
CA PHE A 327 14.19 21.42 4.54
C PHE A 327 12.72 21.02 4.52
N GLU A 328 12.03 21.27 3.40
CA GLU A 328 10.56 21.23 3.27
C GLU A 328 9.92 19.82 3.31
N GLY A 329 10.11 19.15 4.45
CA GLY A 329 9.42 17.92 4.84
C GLY A 329 9.56 16.81 3.82
N THR A 330 8.49 16.03 3.65
CA THR A 330 8.48 14.90 2.71
C THR A 330 8.42 15.31 1.24
N GLY A 331 8.44 16.62 0.96
CA GLY A 331 8.73 17.15 -0.38
C GLY A 331 10.18 16.87 -0.79
N VAL A 332 11.11 17.20 0.11
CA VAL A 332 12.55 17.04 -0.11
C VAL A 332 13.10 15.75 0.47
N LEU A 333 12.33 15.08 1.33
CA LEU A 333 12.73 13.88 2.04
C LEU A 333 11.90 12.68 1.58
N VAL A 334 12.50 11.84 0.74
CA VAL A 334 11.91 10.55 0.34
C VAL A 334 12.51 9.44 1.19
N ILE A 335 11.66 8.74 1.93
CA ILE A 335 12.06 7.89 3.06
C ILE A 335 11.81 6.42 2.74
N ASP A 336 12.85 5.61 2.82
CA ASP A 336 12.78 4.15 2.89
C ASP A 336 12.80 3.74 4.36
N ARG A 337 11.61 3.68 4.96
CA ARG A 337 11.41 3.46 6.40
C ARG A 337 11.82 2.06 6.82
N VAL A 338 11.57 1.08 5.95
CA VAL A 338 11.85 -0.33 6.20
C VAL A 338 13.35 -0.58 6.25
N ASN A 339 14.11 -0.02 5.29
CA ASN A 339 15.56 -0.25 5.25
C ASN A 339 16.36 0.78 6.06
N GLY A 340 15.73 1.92 6.39
CA GLY A 340 16.34 3.01 7.15
C GLY A 340 17.28 3.86 6.28
N VAL A 341 16.88 4.12 5.04
CA VAL A 341 17.60 4.97 4.08
C VAL A 341 16.75 6.20 3.77
N VAL A 342 17.38 7.35 3.63
CA VAL A 342 16.70 8.56 3.15
C VAL A 342 17.38 9.13 1.92
N TYR A 343 16.56 9.63 1.01
CA TYR A 343 16.97 10.15 -0.28
C TYR A 343 16.60 11.63 -0.34
N VAL A 344 17.58 12.47 -0.67
CA VAL A 344 17.42 13.92 -0.68
C VAL A 344 18.14 14.52 -1.88
N ASP A 345 17.38 15.16 -2.75
CA ASP A 345 17.87 16.07 -3.77
C ASP A 345 18.20 17.43 -3.13
N ILE A 346 19.47 17.80 -3.11
CA ILE A 346 19.96 19.05 -2.52
C ILE A 346 19.59 20.21 -3.43
N SER A 347 18.70 21.07 -2.94
CA SER A 347 18.11 22.18 -3.68
C SER A 347 18.04 23.43 -2.80
N GLU A 348 17.48 24.52 -3.33
CA GLU A 348 17.19 25.73 -2.54
C GLU A 348 16.17 25.49 -1.42
N ARG A 349 15.47 24.35 -1.44
CA ARG A 349 14.47 23.95 -0.43
C ARG A 349 14.94 22.80 0.46
N ALA A 350 16.15 22.27 0.22
CA ALA A 350 16.74 21.13 0.90
C ALA A 350 18.22 21.37 1.25
N ASP A 351 18.48 21.93 2.43
CA ASP A 351 19.83 22.13 2.93
C ASP A 351 20.48 20.79 3.33
N ARG A 352 21.71 20.58 2.85
CA ARG A 352 22.45 19.33 3.09
C ARG A 352 22.76 19.10 4.56
N THR A 353 23.07 20.15 5.32
CA THR A 353 23.40 20.01 6.75
C THR A 353 22.17 19.65 7.57
N LEU A 354 20.99 20.15 7.19
CA LEU A 354 19.73 19.75 7.81
C LEU A 354 19.33 18.31 7.45
N ALA A 355 19.60 17.85 6.22
CA ALA A 355 19.40 16.46 5.85
C ALA A 355 20.28 15.50 6.69
N GLU A 356 21.55 15.86 6.91
CA GLU A 356 22.47 15.10 7.76
C GLU A 356 22.01 15.08 9.23
N GLU A 357 21.62 16.25 9.78
CA GLU A 357 21.08 16.36 11.13
C GLU A 357 19.83 15.50 11.30
N TRP A 358 18.86 15.62 10.38
CA TRP A 358 17.62 14.86 10.42
C TRP A 358 17.88 13.36 10.40
N THR A 359 18.75 12.89 9.49
CA THR A 359 19.09 11.48 9.34
C THR A 359 19.66 10.92 10.64
N GLN A 360 20.62 11.63 11.23
CA GLN A 360 21.25 11.23 12.48
C GLN A 360 20.25 11.25 13.65
N ARG A 361 19.48 12.32 13.79
CA ARG A 361 18.58 12.55 14.92
C ARG A 361 17.38 11.60 14.92
N MET A 362 16.86 11.28 13.74
CA MET A 362 15.77 10.31 13.57
C MET A 362 16.26 8.86 13.60
N GLY A 363 17.57 8.63 13.62
CA GLY A 363 18.16 7.29 13.73
C GLY A 363 18.13 6.47 12.42
N TYR A 364 18.10 7.16 11.28
CA TYR A 364 18.25 6.53 9.96
C TYR A 364 19.71 6.16 9.72
N LYS A 365 19.93 5.08 8.97
CA LYS A 365 21.26 4.47 8.80
C LYS A 365 22.08 5.11 7.68
N GLU A 366 21.40 5.61 6.65
CA GLU A 366 22.04 6.09 5.43
C GLU A 366 21.30 7.29 4.87
N LEU A 367 22.06 8.31 4.48
CA LEU A 367 21.60 9.45 3.69
C LEU A 367 22.20 9.35 2.29
N VAL A 368 21.34 9.26 1.28
CA VAL A 368 21.70 9.33 -0.13
C VAL A 368 21.35 10.74 -0.61
N ALA A 369 22.34 11.63 -0.57
CA ALA A 369 22.22 13.00 -1.04
C ALA A 369 22.80 13.16 -2.45
N PHE A 370 22.09 13.86 -3.33
CA PHE A 370 22.48 14.10 -4.72
C PHE A 370 21.94 15.44 -5.22
N ARG A 371 22.25 15.83 -6.46
CA ARG A 371 21.65 16.97 -7.14
C ARG A 371 21.01 16.58 -8.46
N SER A 372 19.86 17.14 -8.75
CA SER A 372 19.14 16.86 -10.00
C SER A 372 18.62 18.09 -10.74
N THR A 373 18.37 17.94 -12.05
CA THR A 373 17.84 19.01 -12.91
C THR A 373 16.63 18.55 -13.72
N ASP A 374 15.67 19.46 -13.94
CA ASP A 374 14.50 19.26 -14.78
C ASP A 374 14.84 19.24 -16.29
N LEU A 375 13.81 19.04 -17.13
CA LEU A 375 13.94 19.04 -18.60
C LEU A 375 14.51 20.36 -19.16
N ARG A 376 14.38 21.46 -18.40
CA ARG A 376 14.83 22.82 -18.75
C ARG A 376 16.22 23.12 -18.16
N GLY A 377 16.87 22.14 -17.52
CA GLY A 377 18.19 22.29 -16.90
C GLY A 377 18.18 23.08 -15.59
N LYS A 378 17.01 23.34 -14.99
CA LYS A 378 16.89 24.00 -13.68
C LYS A 378 16.98 22.98 -12.56
N SER A 379 17.47 23.36 -11.39
CA SER A 379 17.45 22.50 -10.20
C SER A 379 16.03 22.02 -9.93
N VAL A 380 15.85 20.72 -9.70
CA VAL A 380 14.60 20.23 -9.14
C VAL A 380 14.52 20.70 -7.69
N TYR A 381 13.35 21.19 -7.28
CA TYR A 381 13.18 21.83 -5.97
C TYR A 381 12.84 20.81 -4.88
N HIS A 382 12.05 19.77 -5.20
CA HIS A 382 11.62 18.71 -4.28
C HIS A 382 11.97 17.31 -4.83
N THR A 383 12.61 16.50 -4.00
CA THR A 383 12.97 15.10 -4.29
C THR A 383 11.78 14.25 -4.74
N ASN A 384 10.60 14.47 -4.14
CA ASN A 384 9.38 13.70 -4.43
C ASN A 384 8.76 14.00 -5.82
N VAL A 385 9.34 14.92 -6.60
CA VAL A 385 8.98 15.14 -8.00
C VAL A 385 9.73 14.15 -8.90
N MET A 386 10.95 13.78 -8.51
CA MET A 386 11.82 12.91 -9.30
C MET A 386 11.79 11.45 -8.86
N MET A 387 11.32 11.13 -7.65
CA MET A 387 11.28 9.76 -7.15
C MET A 387 10.21 9.48 -6.09
N ALA A 388 9.81 8.21 -6.03
CA ALA A 388 8.95 7.63 -5.01
C ALA A 388 9.51 6.28 -4.53
N ILE A 389 9.25 5.93 -3.28
CA ILE A 389 9.64 4.65 -2.67
C ILE A 389 8.42 3.98 -2.04
N GLY A 390 8.11 2.78 -2.51
CA GLY A 390 7.19 1.84 -1.86
C GLY A 390 7.95 0.71 -1.17
N THR A 391 7.25 -0.31 -0.70
CA THR A 391 7.82 -1.40 0.11
C THR A 391 8.82 -2.25 -0.68
N GLY A 392 8.57 -2.46 -1.98
CA GLY A 392 9.40 -3.30 -2.86
C GLY A 392 9.75 -2.69 -4.21
N VAL A 393 9.18 -1.52 -4.53
CA VAL A 393 9.38 -0.81 -5.80
C VAL A 393 9.81 0.62 -5.54
N ALA A 394 10.72 1.13 -6.37
CA ALA A 394 11.09 2.55 -6.38
C ALA A 394 10.95 3.12 -7.78
N VAL A 395 10.35 4.30 -7.90
CA VAL A 395 10.29 5.09 -9.13
C VAL A 395 11.38 6.15 -9.06
N VAL A 396 12.19 6.31 -10.10
CA VAL A 396 13.29 7.29 -10.10
C VAL A 396 13.61 7.83 -11.48
N CYS A 397 13.77 9.15 -11.60
CA CYS A 397 14.32 9.78 -12.80
C CYS A 397 15.84 9.85 -12.71
N ALA A 398 16.56 8.75 -12.95
CA ALA A 398 18.03 8.76 -12.82
C ALA A 398 18.72 9.77 -13.76
N ASP A 399 18.12 10.04 -14.93
CA ASP A 399 18.61 11.01 -15.92
C ASP A 399 18.60 12.46 -15.43
N SER A 400 17.86 12.80 -14.37
CA SER A 400 17.90 14.14 -13.76
C SER A 400 19.20 14.37 -12.99
N VAL A 401 19.85 13.31 -12.49
CA VAL A 401 21.12 13.37 -11.76
C VAL A 401 22.30 13.37 -12.74
N LYS A 402 22.90 14.55 -12.95
CA LYS A 402 23.93 14.74 -13.98
C LYS A 402 25.30 14.20 -13.58
N ASP A 403 25.66 14.29 -12.31
CA ASP A 403 26.91 13.72 -11.80
C ASP A 403 26.86 12.18 -11.88
N PRO A 404 27.78 11.53 -12.62
CA PRO A 404 27.76 10.08 -12.78
C PRO A 404 27.96 9.30 -11.48
N LYS A 405 28.71 9.84 -10.51
CA LYS A 405 28.95 9.18 -9.22
C LYS A 405 27.72 9.27 -8.33
N GLU A 406 27.07 10.43 -8.26
CA GLU A 406 25.80 10.59 -7.53
C GLU A 406 24.72 9.69 -8.14
N ARG A 407 24.60 9.66 -9.48
CA ARG A 407 23.64 8.80 -10.18
C ARG A 407 23.90 7.32 -9.92
N GLN A 408 25.15 6.88 -9.99
CA GLN A 408 25.52 5.50 -9.69
C GLN A 408 25.23 5.14 -8.23
N HIS A 409 25.54 6.03 -7.28
CA HIS A 409 25.28 5.81 -5.86
C HIS A 409 23.78 5.70 -5.58
N LEU A 410 22.96 6.60 -6.13
CA LEU A 410 21.50 6.57 -6.03
C LEU A 410 20.93 5.25 -6.55
N LEU A 411 21.28 4.88 -7.79
CA LEU A 411 20.79 3.65 -8.40
C LEU A 411 21.25 2.40 -7.64
N SER A 412 22.50 2.38 -7.16
CA SER A 412 23.04 1.23 -6.41
C SER A 412 22.35 1.09 -5.05
N SER A 413 22.04 2.20 -4.37
CA SER A 413 21.33 2.17 -3.09
C SER A 413 19.89 1.66 -3.26
N LEU A 414 19.17 2.14 -4.28
CA LEU A 414 17.82 1.67 -4.60
C LEU A 414 17.78 0.18 -5.01
N LYS A 415 18.67 -0.23 -5.94
CA LYS A 415 18.73 -1.62 -6.47
C LYS A 415 19.15 -2.65 -5.41
N ARG A 416 19.64 -2.21 -4.24
CA ARG A 416 19.94 -3.10 -3.11
C ARG A 416 18.69 -3.72 -2.50
N THR A 417 17.55 -3.02 -2.53
CA THR A 417 16.33 -3.42 -1.81
C THR A 417 15.05 -3.31 -2.63
N HIS A 418 15.05 -2.61 -3.78
CA HIS A 418 13.86 -2.37 -4.58
C HIS A 418 14.04 -2.80 -6.03
N GLU A 419 12.94 -3.20 -6.66
CA GLU A 419 12.82 -3.20 -8.13
C GLU A 419 12.69 -1.76 -8.60
N VAL A 420 13.61 -1.30 -9.46
CA VAL A 420 13.67 0.10 -9.88
C VAL A 420 12.92 0.31 -11.19
N VAL A 421 11.95 1.23 -11.16
CA VAL A 421 11.21 1.76 -12.30
C VAL A 421 11.87 3.09 -12.68
N GLU A 422 12.78 3.04 -13.66
CA GLU A 422 13.42 4.24 -14.19
C GLU A 422 12.41 5.01 -15.07
N ILE A 423 12.21 6.30 -14.80
CA ILE A 423 11.36 7.21 -15.58
C ILE A 423 12.20 8.23 -16.36
N SER A 424 11.69 8.66 -17.51
CA SER A 424 12.35 9.70 -18.30
C SER A 424 12.13 11.09 -17.70
N LEU A 425 12.91 12.08 -18.13
CA LEU A 425 12.69 13.49 -17.77
C LEU A 425 11.29 13.99 -18.16
N ALA A 426 10.72 13.49 -19.28
CA ALA A 426 9.35 13.85 -19.69
C ALA A 426 8.29 13.25 -18.77
N GLN A 427 8.51 12.01 -18.32
CA GLN A 427 7.64 11.37 -17.32
C GLN A 427 7.76 12.07 -15.95
N MET A 428 8.96 12.51 -15.57
CA MET A 428 9.16 13.35 -14.39
C MET A 428 8.44 14.70 -14.52
N ASP A 429 8.47 15.34 -15.69
CA ASP A 429 7.71 16.58 -15.97
C ASP A 429 6.19 16.35 -15.88
N SER A 430 5.74 15.12 -16.15
CA SER A 430 4.36 14.64 -15.93
C SER A 430 4.12 14.10 -14.50
N LEU A 431 4.97 14.47 -13.54
CA LEU A 431 4.89 14.12 -12.12
C LEU A 431 4.85 12.60 -11.79
N CYS A 432 5.46 11.75 -12.63
CA CYS A 432 5.54 10.31 -12.35
C CYS A 432 6.28 9.97 -11.05
N GLY A 433 7.23 10.82 -10.62
CA GLY A 433 7.89 10.65 -9.32
C GLY A 433 6.99 11.02 -8.13
N ASN A 434 5.92 11.78 -8.34
CA ASN A 434 5.01 12.25 -7.30
C ASN A 434 3.92 11.22 -6.93
N ALA A 435 4.34 9.97 -6.80
CA ALA A 435 3.52 8.86 -6.36
C ALA A 435 3.75 8.54 -4.87
N LEU A 436 2.77 7.91 -4.23
CA LEU A 436 2.84 7.51 -2.82
C LEU A 436 2.30 6.11 -2.61
N GLU A 437 3.07 5.23 -1.96
CA GLU A 437 2.52 3.98 -1.45
C GLU A 437 1.73 4.24 -0.17
N LEU A 438 0.46 3.83 -0.16
CA LEU A 438 -0.45 3.83 0.98
C LEU A 438 -0.90 2.40 1.28
N GLU A 439 -1.49 2.17 2.45
CA GLU A 439 -2.26 0.97 2.72
C GLU A 439 -3.75 1.21 2.42
N ASP A 440 -4.39 0.30 1.69
CA ASP A 440 -5.83 0.30 1.46
C ASP A 440 -6.59 -0.10 2.75
N GLY A 441 -7.92 -0.05 2.72
CA GLY A 441 -8.77 -0.43 3.87
C GLY A 441 -8.64 -1.89 4.32
N ARG A 442 -7.87 -2.69 3.56
CA ARG A 442 -7.60 -4.10 3.79
C ARG A 442 -6.15 -4.35 4.26
N GLY A 443 -5.36 -3.29 4.41
CA GLY A 443 -3.95 -3.31 4.80
C GLY A 443 -2.99 -3.73 3.68
N LEU A 444 -3.40 -3.58 2.42
CA LEU A 444 -2.59 -3.93 1.26
C LEU A 444 -1.99 -2.67 0.63
N PRO A 445 -0.76 -2.74 0.11
CA PRO A 445 -0.13 -1.58 -0.51
C PRO A 445 -0.88 -1.17 -1.78
N VAL A 446 -1.11 0.12 -1.95
CA VAL A 446 -1.64 0.76 -3.18
C VAL A 446 -0.77 1.95 -3.52
N MET A 447 -0.54 2.20 -4.81
CA MET A 447 0.23 3.36 -5.26
C MET A 447 -0.72 4.47 -5.71
N ALA A 448 -0.81 5.55 -4.94
CA ALA A 448 -1.59 6.73 -5.26
C ALA A 448 -0.80 7.68 -6.17
N MET A 449 -1.41 8.13 -7.27
CA MET A 449 -0.80 9.06 -8.24
C MET A 449 -1.87 9.85 -9.00
N SER A 450 -1.48 10.88 -9.77
CA SER A 450 -2.43 11.54 -10.67
C SER A 450 -2.71 10.69 -11.91
N THR A 451 -3.84 10.93 -12.57
CA THR A 451 -4.15 10.28 -13.84
C THR A 451 -3.16 10.68 -14.94
N GLN A 452 -2.60 11.89 -14.87
CA GLN A 452 -1.52 12.32 -15.75
C GLN A 452 -0.28 11.45 -15.59
N ALA A 453 0.21 11.28 -14.35
CA ALA A 453 1.33 10.39 -14.05
C ALA A 453 1.04 8.95 -14.50
N TYR A 454 -0.14 8.41 -14.15
CA TYR A 454 -0.57 7.07 -14.54
C TYR A 454 -0.48 6.83 -16.05
N ASN A 455 -0.96 7.80 -16.84
CA ASN A 455 -0.95 7.74 -18.31
C ASN A 455 0.45 7.92 -18.90
N ALA A 456 1.32 8.70 -18.24
CA ALA A 456 2.68 8.94 -18.68
C ALA A 456 3.59 7.71 -18.46
N PHE A 457 3.31 6.86 -17.48
CA PHE A 457 3.97 5.56 -17.37
C PHE A 457 3.72 4.69 -18.61
N THR A 458 4.71 3.91 -19.00
CA THR A 458 4.54 2.83 -19.98
C THR A 458 3.79 1.66 -19.35
N GLU A 459 3.22 0.78 -20.18
CA GLU A 459 2.53 -0.41 -19.66
C GLU A 459 3.50 -1.33 -18.90
N ASP A 460 4.75 -1.42 -19.33
CA ASP A 460 5.77 -2.20 -18.63
C ASP A 460 6.09 -1.64 -17.24
N GLN A 461 6.23 -0.31 -17.12
CA GLN A 461 6.43 0.34 -15.82
C GLN A 461 5.22 0.12 -14.89
N ARG A 462 3.99 0.23 -15.40
CA ARG A 462 2.77 -0.09 -14.63
C ARG A 462 2.74 -1.56 -14.20
N ARG A 463 3.11 -2.48 -15.09
CA ARG A 463 3.18 -3.92 -14.80
C ARG A 463 4.26 -4.25 -13.76
N VAL A 464 5.38 -3.52 -13.74
CA VAL A 464 6.36 -3.62 -12.65
C VAL A 464 5.72 -3.18 -11.34
N MET A 465 5.12 -1.98 -11.28
CA MET A 465 4.51 -1.48 -10.05
C MET A 465 3.41 -2.42 -9.51
N ARG A 466 2.52 -2.93 -10.36
CA ARG A 466 1.44 -3.88 -9.99
C ARG A 466 1.92 -5.22 -9.43
N ARG A 467 3.22 -5.56 -9.54
CA ARG A 467 3.78 -6.74 -8.85
C ARG A 467 4.00 -6.49 -7.36
N HIS A 468 4.09 -5.23 -6.94
CA HIS A 468 4.39 -4.81 -5.58
C HIS A 468 3.18 -4.23 -4.85
N VAL A 469 2.24 -3.62 -5.60
CA VAL A 469 1.03 -3.03 -5.04
C VAL A 469 -0.22 -3.74 -5.55
N ALA A 470 -1.26 -3.76 -4.72
CA ALA A 470 -2.58 -4.25 -5.07
C ALA A 470 -3.19 -3.39 -6.19
N ASP A 471 -3.07 -2.06 -6.11
CA ASP A 471 -3.68 -1.19 -7.10
C ASP A 471 -2.86 0.07 -7.37
N LEU A 472 -3.05 0.63 -8.56
CA LEU A 472 -2.58 1.96 -8.94
C LEU A 472 -3.78 2.90 -8.83
N VAL A 473 -3.96 3.51 -7.66
CA VAL A 473 -5.09 4.42 -7.41
C VAL A 473 -4.76 5.75 -8.05
N HIS A 474 -5.58 6.19 -9.01
CA HIS A 474 -5.35 7.45 -9.70
C HIS A 474 -6.60 8.30 -9.86
N THR A 475 -6.40 9.62 -9.92
CA THR A 475 -7.49 10.60 -10.11
C THR A 475 -6.99 11.79 -10.94
N PRO A 476 -7.82 12.39 -11.81
CA PRO A 476 -7.45 13.63 -12.49
C PRO A 476 -7.38 14.79 -11.49
N ILE A 477 -6.22 15.45 -11.44
CA ILE A 477 -5.95 16.65 -10.63
C ILE A 477 -5.19 17.71 -11.44
N ASP A 478 -5.46 17.75 -12.75
CA ASP A 478 -4.64 18.48 -13.74
C ASP A 478 -4.58 19.99 -13.48
N THR A 479 -5.65 20.60 -12.97
CA THR A 479 -5.67 22.03 -12.64
C THR A 479 -4.85 22.29 -11.38
N LEU A 480 -4.98 21.45 -10.36
CA LEU A 480 -4.17 21.52 -9.14
C LEU A 480 -2.68 21.37 -9.45
N GLU A 481 -2.31 20.37 -10.25
CA GLU A 481 -0.92 20.13 -10.67
C GLU A 481 -0.36 21.31 -11.46
N ARG A 482 -1.10 21.77 -12.48
CA ARG A 482 -0.63 22.86 -13.35
C ARG A 482 -0.44 24.17 -12.59
N VAL A 483 -1.31 24.49 -11.62
CA VAL A 483 -1.29 25.79 -10.94
C VAL A 483 -0.45 25.75 -9.65
N GLY A 484 -0.56 24.67 -8.87
CA GLY A 484 0.14 24.49 -7.61
C GLY A 484 1.53 23.88 -7.76
N GLY A 485 1.81 23.22 -8.89
CA GLY A 485 3.10 22.59 -9.18
C GLY A 485 3.39 21.38 -8.28
N GLY A 486 2.36 20.73 -7.72
CA GLY A 486 2.49 19.53 -6.90
C GLY A 486 1.44 18.49 -7.28
N GLY A 487 1.81 17.20 -7.20
CA GLY A 487 0.93 16.08 -7.55
C GLY A 487 0.24 15.46 -6.34
N VAL A 488 -0.27 14.24 -6.53
CA VAL A 488 -1.03 13.52 -5.48
C VAL A 488 -0.19 13.32 -4.21
N ARG A 489 1.09 12.92 -4.30
CA ARG A 489 1.94 12.75 -3.11
C ARG A 489 2.01 14.02 -2.26
N CYS A 490 2.08 15.19 -2.89
CA CYS A 490 2.16 16.45 -2.15
C CYS A 490 0.87 16.75 -1.37
N THR A 491 -0.29 16.32 -1.87
CA THR A 491 -1.58 16.55 -1.19
C THR A 491 -1.81 15.70 0.06
N LEU A 492 -0.90 14.75 0.34
CA LEU A 492 -1.06 13.72 1.36
C LEU A 492 0.07 13.78 2.38
N ALA A 493 -0.27 14.04 3.64
CA ALA A 493 0.66 13.89 4.75
C ALA A 493 0.35 12.60 5.52
N GLU A 494 1.29 11.65 5.52
CA GLU A 494 1.11 10.36 6.17
C GLU A 494 1.01 10.47 7.70
N ILE A 495 0.06 9.74 8.30
CA ILE A 495 -0.09 9.54 9.75
C ILE A 495 0.06 8.05 10.05
N PHE A 496 1.15 7.68 10.72
CA PHE A 496 1.48 6.28 11.02
C PHE A 496 0.91 5.78 12.35
#